data_AF-A0A538B9H3-F1
#
_entry.id   AF-A0A538B9H3-F1
#
_cell.length_a   1.000
_cell.length_b   1.000
_cell.length_c   1.000
_cell.angle_alpha   90.00
_cell.angle_beta   90.00
_cell.angle_gamma   90.00
#
_symmetry.space_group_name_H-M   'P 1'
#
loop_
_entity.id
_entity.type
_entity.pdbx_description
1 polymer ?
#
loop_
_entity_poly.entity_id
_entity_poly.type
_entity_poly.pdbx_seq_one_letter_code
_entity_poly.pdbx_strand_id
1 'polypeptide(L)'
;MSCRPPTPSRAGEIQASGGAPLVDRQPGLYYGENLGGYSIVRTDQKEIDFTEANGTNHNSTYAGTGGVQLDSFVKRAALSLRFGDFNPLISGFINSKSRAIYVRDIRDRVKKAAPFLKFDDDPYPVILNGRMYWLQDAYTTTNNYPYAQKANTERVPGSSGLAGSFNYARNSVKALTDAYNGTVTFYVVDNKDPVIKAYQKAFPKLFTDGSQMSPELRSHLRYPEDMFRVQTNMFGLYHITDPAAFYNKSDAWDISQDPGSGQVGAGGAITQTTNAQGVVTASREARMNPYYLLMRLPNEQSESFLILQPFVPVSQSDQRKNMSAFMIAKSDPDDYGKMEAFVMPGDVSVDGPALADAKINQDTTISSQITLLNTSGSKVLLGNMLVVPINQSLLFIRPLYVQAVNTPQPQFKRAIVVYGGQAVMQNTLKDALSALFGAAPPTQEQAAGQAPPAPVPGAPTPAPAAPGLAPNVTSLLNDAATHFNNAQDALKRGDLAGYQNEVNAGAEDVRKAQQASGGSSGPGQQTQTTPTTNVPA
;
A
#
# COMPACT_ATOMS: atom_id res chain seq x y z
N MET A 1 27.82 -8.16 10.77
CA MET A 1 27.16 -6.85 10.68
C MET A 1 25.69 -7.11 10.43
N SER A 2 24.84 -6.84 11.42
CA SER A 2 23.39 -6.95 11.30
C SER A 2 22.87 -5.59 10.85
N CYS A 3 22.35 -5.50 9.63
CA CYS A 3 21.70 -4.28 9.15
C CYS A 3 20.27 -4.26 9.69
N ARG A 4 20.05 -3.46 10.73
CA ARG A 4 18.73 -2.99 11.14
C ARG A 4 18.23 -1.98 10.08
N PRO A 5 16.95 -1.97 9.68
CA PRO A 5 16.36 -0.74 9.15
C PRO A 5 16.44 0.35 10.24
N PRO A 6 16.73 1.62 9.91
CA PRO A 6 16.93 2.66 10.91
C PRO A 6 15.68 2.76 11.78
N THR A 7 15.84 2.57 13.08
CA THR A 7 14.80 2.94 14.06
C THR A 7 15.26 4.22 14.74
N PRO A 8 14.34 5.17 15.03
CA PRO A 8 14.71 6.52 15.40
C PRO A 8 15.54 6.53 16.68
N SER A 9 16.64 7.30 16.68
CA SER A 9 17.34 7.66 17.90
C SER A 9 16.37 8.32 18.87
N ARG A 10 16.50 8.03 20.16
CA ARG A 10 15.78 8.70 21.24
C ARG A 10 16.33 10.11 21.45
N ALA A 11 16.13 10.96 20.45
CA ALA A 11 16.36 12.40 20.43
C ALA A 11 15.46 12.96 19.31
N GLY A 12 14.30 13.50 19.70
CA GLY A 12 13.27 13.95 18.79
C GLY A 12 12.39 12.82 18.28
N GLU A 13 11.26 12.59 18.95
CA GLU A 13 10.16 11.82 18.34
C GLU A 13 9.90 12.37 16.93
N ILE A 14 9.88 11.51 15.92
CA ILE A 14 8.97 11.70 14.79
C ILE A 14 7.83 10.74 15.10
N GLN A 15 6.87 11.22 15.88
CA GLN A 15 5.60 10.53 16.03
C GLN A 15 4.91 10.62 14.67
N ALA A 16 4.88 9.52 13.92
CA ALA A 16 3.86 9.34 12.90
C ALA A 16 2.52 9.52 13.62
N SER A 17 1.72 10.51 13.21
CA SER A 17 0.44 10.89 13.83
C SER A 17 -0.67 9.88 13.51
N GLY A 18 -0.41 8.63 13.90
CA GLY A 18 -1.13 7.40 13.63
C GLY A 18 -0.17 6.27 14.03
N GLY A 19 -0.05 6.02 15.34
CA GLY A 19 1.04 5.26 15.96
C GLY A 19 1.44 4.01 15.19
N ALA A 20 2.59 4.04 14.52
CA ALA A 20 3.17 2.85 13.93
C ALA A 20 3.43 1.82 15.06
N PRO A 21 2.98 0.56 14.91
CA PRO A 21 3.16 -0.45 15.96
C PRO A 21 4.65 -0.57 16.30
N LEU A 22 4.96 -0.41 17.58
CA LEU A 22 6.34 -0.42 18.06
C LEU A 22 6.84 -1.86 18.17
N VAL A 23 8.03 -2.12 17.61
CA VAL A 23 8.79 -3.34 17.87
C VAL A 23 9.55 -3.14 19.19
N ASP A 24 8.87 -3.38 20.30
CA ASP A 24 9.41 -3.19 21.65
C ASP A 24 9.99 -4.48 22.25
N ARG A 25 9.74 -5.64 21.63
CA ARG A 25 10.21 -6.95 22.08
C ARG A 25 11.11 -7.58 21.04
N GLN A 26 12.36 -7.86 21.43
CA GLN A 26 13.36 -8.54 20.60
C GLN A 26 13.50 -7.90 19.19
N PRO A 27 13.89 -6.61 19.10
CA PRO A 27 13.96 -5.89 17.83
C PRO A 27 15.05 -6.40 16.87
N GLY A 28 15.90 -7.34 17.30
CA GLY A 28 16.97 -7.90 16.47
C GLY A 28 16.42 -8.67 15.26
N LEU A 29 16.98 -8.40 14.09
CA LEU A 29 16.64 -9.09 12.85
C LEU A 29 17.80 -10.01 12.46
N TYR A 30 17.59 -11.32 12.60
CA TYR A 30 18.58 -12.34 12.22
C TYR A 30 18.20 -13.06 10.92
N TYR A 31 16.91 -13.04 10.60
CA TYR A 31 16.28 -13.60 9.42
C TYR A 31 15.45 -12.51 8.74
N GLY A 32 15.58 -12.41 7.41
CA GLY A 32 15.01 -11.34 6.61
C GLY A 32 15.49 -11.45 5.18
N GLU A 33 15.07 -10.52 4.34
CA GLU A 33 15.36 -10.59 2.91
C GLU A 33 16.82 -10.28 2.59
N ASN A 34 17.34 -10.94 1.53
CA ASN A 34 18.67 -10.70 0.98
C ASN A 34 19.81 -10.93 1.99
N LEU A 35 19.56 -11.75 3.03
CA LEU A 35 20.56 -12.14 4.01
C LEU A 35 21.29 -13.41 3.56
N GLY A 36 22.43 -13.20 2.89
CA GLY A 36 23.37 -14.26 2.53
C GLY A 36 24.32 -14.68 3.65
N GLY A 37 25.05 -15.76 3.40
CA GLY A 37 26.14 -16.24 4.27
C GLY A 37 25.67 -16.76 5.64
N TYR A 38 26.60 -16.81 6.58
CA TYR A 38 26.34 -17.26 7.95
C TYR A 38 26.66 -16.17 8.98
N SER A 39 26.04 -16.29 10.15
CA SER A 39 26.31 -15.47 11.33
C SER A 39 26.48 -16.40 12.54
N ILE A 40 27.49 -16.14 13.36
CA ILE A 40 27.65 -16.82 14.64
C ILE A 40 27.18 -15.88 15.73
N VAL A 41 26.16 -16.32 16.45
CA VAL A 41 25.49 -15.55 17.50
C VAL A 41 25.70 -16.22 18.85
N ARG A 42 25.39 -15.48 19.92
CA ARG A 42 25.57 -15.95 21.31
C ARG A 42 27.04 -16.37 21.58
N THR A 43 27.96 -15.53 21.10
CA THR A 43 29.40 -15.61 21.37
C THR A 43 29.73 -14.84 22.65
N ASP A 44 30.99 -14.89 23.09
CA ASP A 44 31.48 -14.08 24.22
C ASP A 44 31.60 -12.58 23.85
N GLN A 45 31.55 -12.25 22.57
CA GLN A 45 31.49 -10.89 22.08
C GLN A 45 30.03 -10.44 21.91
N LYS A 46 29.65 -9.37 22.61
CA LYS A 46 28.30 -8.79 22.48
C LYS A 46 28.10 -8.17 21.11
N GLU A 47 26.85 -8.22 20.65
CA GLU A 47 26.40 -7.61 19.40
C GLU A 47 26.07 -6.14 19.66
N ILE A 48 26.37 -5.26 18.70
CA ILE A 48 26.00 -3.83 18.78
C ILE A 48 24.65 -3.67 18.10
N ASP A 49 23.65 -3.19 18.85
CA ASP A 49 22.31 -2.94 18.34
C ASP A 49 22.23 -1.57 17.64
N PHE A 50 22.73 -0.54 18.30
CA PHE A 50 22.84 0.82 17.76
C PHE A 50 23.84 1.65 18.56
N THR A 51 24.29 2.73 17.94
CA THR A 51 25.17 3.73 18.54
C THR A 51 24.40 5.04 18.65
N GLU A 52 24.34 5.60 19.85
CA GLU A 52 23.78 6.93 20.07
C GLU A 52 24.64 8.02 19.41
N ALA A 53 24.08 9.21 19.19
CA ALA A 53 24.82 10.35 18.63
C ALA A 53 26.02 10.78 19.50
N ASN A 54 25.99 10.47 20.80
CA ASN A 54 27.11 10.69 21.74
C ASN A 54 28.21 9.61 21.66
N GLY A 55 28.08 8.61 20.77
CA GLY A 55 29.01 7.50 20.61
C GLY A 55 28.78 6.30 21.53
N THR A 56 27.74 6.31 22.37
CA THR A 56 27.44 5.20 23.28
C THR A 56 26.83 4.03 22.52
N ASN A 57 27.48 2.86 22.62
CA ASN A 57 26.98 1.62 22.03
C ASN A 57 25.99 0.92 22.96
N HIS A 58 24.80 0.65 22.43
CA HIS A 58 23.85 -0.26 23.05
C HIS A 58 24.09 -1.66 22.50
N ASN A 59 24.33 -2.61 23.40
CA ASN A 59 24.74 -3.96 23.04
C ASN A 59 23.74 -5.00 23.51
N SER A 60 23.56 -6.06 22.73
CA SER A 60 22.74 -7.21 23.08
C SER A 60 23.48 -8.53 22.90
N THR A 61 22.81 -9.62 23.24
CA THR A 61 23.28 -10.97 22.98
C THR A 61 22.08 -11.78 22.53
N TYR A 62 22.24 -12.49 21.42
CA TYR A 62 21.18 -13.35 20.92
C TYR A 62 20.72 -14.37 21.97
N ALA A 63 19.44 -14.29 22.34
CA ALA A 63 18.80 -15.16 23.30
C ALA A 63 17.92 -16.23 22.63
N GLY A 64 17.82 -16.22 21.30
CA GLY A 64 16.94 -17.12 20.55
C GLY A 64 17.48 -18.54 20.42
N THR A 65 16.65 -19.40 19.83
CA THR A 65 16.96 -20.82 19.63
C THR A 65 17.33 -21.15 18.18
N GLY A 66 17.30 -20.17 17.29
CA GLY A 66 17.61 -20.35 15.86
C GLY A 66 19.05 -20.80 15.59
N GLY A 67 19.25 -21.46 14.45
CA GLY A 67 20.56 -21.93 14.01
C GLY A 67 21.04 -23.21 14.70
N VAL A 68 22.21 -23.68 14.28
CA VAL A 68 22.85 -24.91 14.77
C VAL A 68 23.80 -24.57 15.91
N GLN A 69 23.61 -25.18 17.08
CA GLN A 69 24.50 -24.99 18.23
C GLN A 69 25.89 -25.59 17.98
N LEU A 70 26.93 -24.81 18.24
CA LEU A 70 28.35 -25.13 18.02
C LEU A 70 29.01 -25.71 19.29
N ASP A 71 28.35 -26.70 19.88
CA ASP A 71 28.72 -27.37 21.12
C ASP A 71 29.93 -28.34 20.99
N SER A 72 30.42 -28.57 19.78
CA SER A 72 31.46 -29.57 19.50
C SER A 72 32.40 -29.12 18.38
N PHE A 73 33.66 -29.55 18.47
CA PHE A 73 34.67 -29.29 17.45
C PHE A 73 34.25 -29.79 16.07
N VAL A 74 33.59 -30.95 15.99
CA VAL A 74 33.10 -31.52 14.72
C VAL A 74 32.08 -30.61 14.04
N LYS A 75 31.13 -30.01 14.79
CA LYS A 75 30.17 -29.05 14.22
C LYS A 75 30.86 -27.78 13.73
N ARG A 76 31.87 -27.29 14.45
CA ARG A 76 32.69 -26.15 14.02
C ARG A 76 33.48 -26.47 12.76
N ALA A 77 34.10 -27.65 12.69
CA ALA A 77 34.81 -28.13 11.51
C ALA A 77 33.89 -28.27 10.29
N ALA A 78 32.71 -28.86 10.48
CA ALA A 78 31.71 -29.00 9.42
C ALA A 78 31.21 -27.64 8.91
N LEU A 79 31.01 -26.67 9.82
CA LEU A 79 30.66 -25.30 9.45
C LEU A 79 31.79 -24.65 8.64
N SER A 80 33.02 -24.76 9.12
CA SER A 80 34.21 -24.22 8.44
C SER A 80 34.40 -24.81 7.05
N LEU A 81 34.25 -26.13 6.91
CA LEU A 81 34.31 -26.80 5.61
C LEU A 81 33.18 -26.35 4.68
N ARG A 82 31.94 -26.24 5.18
CA ARG A 82 30.78 -25.83 4.39
C ARG A 82 30.93 -24.43 3.80
N PHE A 83 31.51 -23.50 4.56
CA PHE A 83 31.64 -22.10 4.17
C PHE A 83 33.05 -21.72 3.69
N GLY A 84 33.99 -22.67 3.66
CA GLY A 84 35.38 -22.40 3.30
C GLY A 84 36.07 -21.39 4.24
N ASP A 85 35.60 -21.28 5.48
CA ASP A 85 36.06 -20.28 6.44
C ASP A 85 36.65 -20.97 7.68
N PHE A 86 37.92 -20.71 7.96
CA PHE A 86 38.62 -21.32 9.10
C PHE A 86 38.31 -20.64 10.43
N ASN A 87 37.77 -19.41 10.43
CA ASN A 87 37.53 -18.62 11.64
C ASN A 87 36.62 -19.32 12.67
N PRO A 88 35.53 -20.03 12.30
CA PRO A 88 34.71 -20.77 13.26
C PRO A 88 35.44 -21.86 14.05
N LEU A 89 36.56 -22.38 13.52
CA LEU A 89 37.38 -23.40 14.19
C LEU A 89 38.30 -22.79 15.25
N ILE A 90 38.92 -21.64 14.95
CA ILE A 90 39.98 -21.04 15.78
C ILE A 90 39.53 -19.88 16.67
N SER A 91 38.36 -19.30 16.41
CA SER A 91 37.91 -18.12 17.14
C SER A 91 37.65 -18.41 18.62
N GLY A 92 38.37 -17.70 19.50
CA GLY A 92 38.23 -17.78 20.95
C GLY A 92 36.92 -17.21 21.49
N PHE A 93 36.14 -16.49 20.68
CA PHE A 93 34.83 -15.96 21.08
C PHE A 93 33.69 -16.97 20.97
N ILE A 94 33.93 -18.11 20.31
CA ILE A 94 32.91 -19.13 20.10
C ILE A 94 32.98 -20.12 21.26
N ASN A 95 31.87 -20.27 21.98
CA ASN A 95 31.70 -21.20 23.10
C ASN A 95 30.64 -22.27 22.78
N SER A 96 30.33 -23.16 23.73
CA SER A 96 29.37 -24.26 23.53
C SER A 96 27.91 -23.81 23.41
N LYS A 97 27.60 -22.56 23.77
CA LYS A 97 26.28 -21.93 23.63
C LYS A 97 26.13 -21.17 22.31
N SER A 98 27.23 -20.90 21.60
CA SER A 98 27.21 -20.20 20.32
C SER A 98 26.44 -20.97 19.26
N ARG A 99 25.78 -20.24 18.35
CA ARG A 99 24.93 -20.82 17.31
C ARG A 99 25.30 -20.26 15.94
N ALA A 100 25.37 -21.14 14.94
CA ALA A 100 25.54 -20.75 13.55
C ALA A 100 24.18 -20.65 12.86
N ILE A 101 23.83 -19.45 12.41
CA ILE A 101 22.65 -19.16 11.61
C ILE A 101 23.08 -18.94 10.16
N TYR A 102 22.57 -19.72 9.20
CA TYR A 102 23.10 -19.70 7.83
C TYR A 102 22.08 -19.91 6.69
N VAL A 103 20.81 -20.09 6.99
CA VAL A 103 19.73 -19.93 6.00
C VAL A 103 18.90 -18.75 6.49
N ARG A 104 19.37 -17.55 6.17
CA ARG A 104 18.87 -16.31 6.79
C ARG A 104 17.81 -15.64 5.93
N ASP A 105 17.98 -15.76 4.62
CA ASP A 105 16.97 -15.35 3.66
C ASP A 105 15.64 -16.09 3.87
N ILE A 106 14.54 -15.34 3.93
CA ILE A 106 13.20 -15.86 4.19
C ILE A 106 12.76 -16.79 3.06
N ARG A 107 13.01 -16.38 1.81
CA ARG A 107 12.58 -17.12 0.62
C ARG A 107 13.32 -18.44 0.54
N ASP A 108 14.64 -18.43 0.74
CA ASP A 108 15.45 -19.65 0.79
C ASP A 108 15.02 -20.58 1.93
N ARG A 109 14.69 -20.00 3.08
CA ARG A 109 14.29 -20.75 4.28
C ARG A 109 12.98 -21.49 4.07
N VAL A 110 11.93 -20.82 3.58
CA VAL A 110 10.63 -21.47 3.37
C VAL A 110 10.71 -22.48 2.22
N LYS A 111 11.42 -22.16 1.13
CA LYS A 111 11.66 -23.09 0.01
C LYS A 111 12.41 -24.34 0.47
N LYS A 112 13.37 -24.20 1.36
CA LYS A 112 14.13 -25.33 1.91
C LYS A 112 13.30 -26.19 2.86
N ALA A 113 12.36 -25.59 3.61
CA ALA A 113 11.50 -26.31 4.54
C ALA A 113 10.34 -27.05 3.83
N ALA A 114 9.78 -26.48 2.76
CA ALA A 114 8.67 -27.07 2.01
C ALA A 114 8.86 -26.90 0.47
N PRO A 115 9.83 -27.61 -0.14
CA PRO A 115 10.22 -27.41 -1.55
C PRO A 115 9.15 -27.80 -2.58
N PHE A 116 8.13 -28.53 -2.14
CA PHE A 116 7.01 -28.97 -2.98
C PHE A 116 5.90 -27.90 -3.09
N LEU A 117 5.95 -26.83 -2.29
CA LEU A 117 5.13 -25.64 -2.46
C LEU A 117 5.82 -24.65 -3.41
N LYS A 118 5.02 -23.88 -4.13
CA LYS A 118 5.50 -22.68 -4.84
C LYS A 118 5.31 -21.49 -3.92
N PHE A 119 6.18 -20.49 -4.00
CA PHE A 119 6.15 -19.35 -3.10
C PHE A 119 6.01 -18.06 -3.90
N ASP A 120 5.29 -17.10 -3.34
CA ASP A 120 5.23 -15.75 -3.87
C ASP A 120 6.61 -15.09 -3.89
N ASP A 121 6.78 -14.13 -4.79
CA ASP A 121 8.02 -13.40 -4.92
C ASP A 121 8.36 -12.54 -3.71
N ASP A 122 7.35 -11.93 -3.09
CA ASP A 122 7.52 -10.83 -2.12
C ASP A 122 7.07 -11.23 -0.69
N PRO A 123 7.99 -11.62 0.20
CA PRO A 123 7.67 -11.77 1.62
C PRO A 123 7.52 -10.38 2.28
N TYR A 124 6.49 -10.19 3.11
CA TYR A 124 6.26 -8.90 3.74
C TYR A 124 6.33 -8.95 5.28
N PRO A 125 6.81 -7.88 5.93
CA PRO A 125 6.92 -7.84 7.37
C PRO A 125 5.56 -7.58 8.03
N VAL A 126 5.32 -8.24 9.15
CA VAL A 126 4.17 -8.03 10.04
C VAL A 126 4.65 -7.91 11.48
N ILE A 127 3.98 -7.08 12.28
CA ILE A 127 4.29 -6.94 13.71
C ILE A 127 3.18 -7.62 14.49
N LEU A 128 3.53 -8.62 15.30
CA LEU A 128 2.60 -9.34 16.15
C LEU A 128 3.09 -9.23 17.60
N ASN A 129 2.28 -8.66 18.48
CA ASN A 129 2.60 -8.51 19.91
C ASN A 129 4.00 -7.90 20.15
N GLY A 130 4.36 -6.86 19.39
CA GLY A 130 5.64 -6.14 19.51
C GLY A 130 6.86 -6.86 18.93
N ARG A 131 6.65 -7.98 18.22
CA ARG A 131 7.70 -8.76 17.53
C ARG A 131 7.52 -8.73 16.02
N MET A 132 8.62 -8.77 15.29
CA MET A 132 8.62 -8.79 13.83
C MET A 132 8.59 -10.23 13.29
N TYR A 133 7.71 -10.46 12.32
CA TYR A 133 7.64 -11.68 11.54
C TYR A 133 7.62 -11.34 10.06
N TRP A 134 8.02 -12.29 9.24
CA TRP A 134 7.85 -12.25 7.79
C TRP A 134 6.74 -13.19 7.39
N LEU A 135 5.80 -12.72 6.59
CA LEU A 135 4.73 -13.52 6.04
C LEU A 135 4.97 -13.68 4.54
N GLN A 136 4.87 -14.91 4.04
CA GLN A 136 5.03 -15.21 2.62
C GLN A 136 3.93 -16.14 2.14
N ASP A 137 3.36 -15.80 1.00
CA ASP A 137 2.35 -16.58 0.33
C ASP A 137 2.94 -17.85 -0.31
N ALA A 138 2.18 -18.95 -0.20
CA ALA A 138 2.56 -20.22 -0.79
C ALA A 138 1.38 -20.87 -1.53
N TYR A 139 1.72 -21.44 -2.67
CA TYR A 139 0.80 -21.99 -3.64
C TYR A 139 0.99 -23.48 -3.80
N THR A 140 -0.12 -24.20 -3.91
CA THR A 140 -0.13 -25.52 -4.54
C THR A 140 -0.37 -25.34 -6.03
N THR A 141 0.39 -26.06 -6.86
CA THR A 141 0.28 -25.97 -8.31
C THR A 141 0.38 -27.34 -8.96
N THR A 142 -0.21 -27.48 -10.15
CA THR A 142 0.00 -28.63 -11.05
C THR A 142 -0.21 -28.23 -12.50
N ASN A 143 0.38 -29.02 -13.40
CA ASN A 143 0.31 -28.85 -14.85
C ASN A 143 -0.66 -29.85 -15.50
N ASN A 144 -1.22 -30.74 -14.68
CA ASN A 144 -1.96 -31.92 -15.10
C ASN A 144 -3.44 -31.83 -14.69
N TYR A 145 -3.94 -30.63 -14.39
CA TYR A 145 -5.36 -30.49 -14.09
C TYR A 145 -6.17 -30.67 -15.38
N PRO A 146 -7.09 -31.65 -15.44
CA PRO A 146 -7.77 -31.99 -16.68
C PRO A 146 -8.68 -30.85 -17.13
N TYR A 147 -8.79 -30.66 -18.45
CA TYR A 147 -9.65 -29.65 -19.09
C TYR A 147 -9.40 -28.19 -18.63
N ALA A 148 -8.21 -27.88 -18.10
CA ALA A 148 -7.82 -26.53 -17.72
C ALA A 148 -6.79 -25.93 -18.68
N GLN A 149 -7.02 -24.67 -19.08
CA GLN A 149 -6.07 -23.88 -19.84
C GLN A 149 -4.84 -23.54 -18.98
N LYS A 150 -3.67 -23.52 -19.62
CA LYS A 150 -2.43 -23.04 -18.97
C LYS A 150 -2.55 -21.57 -18.58
N ALA A 151 -2.07 -21.25 -17.38
CA ALA A 151 -2.04 -19.90 -16.88
C ALA A 151 -1.14 -19.00 -17.73
N ASN A 152 -1.56 -17.76 -17.94
CA ASN A 152 -0.71 -16.71 -18.50
C ASN A 152 0.17 -16.12 -17.38
N THR A 153 1.46 -16.45 -17.40
CA THR A 153 2.45 -16.06 -16.39
C THR A 153 3.38 -14.94 -16.86
N GLU A 154 3.09 -14.28 -17.99
CA GLU A 154 3.98 -13.29 -18.62
C GLU A 154 4.38 -12.14 -17.67
N ARG A 155 3.46 -11.72 -16.80
CA ARG A 155 3.66 -10.63 -15.84
C ARG A 155 4.16 -11.10 -14.47
N VAL A 156 4.30 -12.40 -14.24
CA VAL A 156 4.73 -12.93 -12.95
C VAL A 156 6.27 -12.78 -12.85
N PRO A 157 6.82 -12.28 -11.73
CA PRO A 157 8.27 -12.15 -11.56
C PRO A 157 8.99 -13.48 -11.73
N GLY A 158 10.16 -13.50 -12.38
CA GLY A 158 10.90 -14.73 -12.65
C GLY A 158 11.37 -15.50 -11.40
N SER A 159 11.48 -14.81 -10.27
CA SER A 159 11.82 -15.39 -8.97
C SER A 159 10.61 -15.98 -8.22
N SER A 160 9.38 -15.69 -8.67
CA SER A 160 8.15 -16.28 -8.16
C SER A 160 8.08 -17.78 -8.45
N GLY A 161 7.48 -18.53 -7.54
CA GLY A 161 7.12 -19.92 -7.76
C GLY A 161 6.02 -20.12 -8.82
N LEU A 162 5.34 -19.05 -9.24
CA LEU A 162 4.33 -19.05 -10.32
C LEU A 162 4.90 -18.61 -11.69
N ALA A 163 6.21 -18.40 -11.83
CA ALA A 163 6.79 -18.06 -13.14
C ALA A 163 6.73 -19.23 -14.15
N GLY A 164 6.67 -20.47 -13.66
CA GLY A 164 6.65 -21.67 -14.49
C GLY A 164 5.29 -21.94 -15.15
N SER A 165 5.24 -22.92 -16.04
CA SER A 165 3.97 -23.39 -16.62
C SER A 165 3.16 -24.16 -15.58
N PHE A 166 1.88 -23.83 -15.44
CA PHE A 166 0.86 -24.58 -14.68
C PHE A 166 -0.53 -24.34 -15.27
N ASN A 167 -1.49 -25.19 -14.92
CA ASN A 167 -2.90 -25.01 -15.27
C ASN A 167 -3.84 -25.13 -14.06
N TYR A 168 -3.26 -25.22 -12.86
CA TYR A 168 -3.95 -25.16 -11.58
C TYR A 168 -3.05 -24.47 -10.57
N ALA A 169 -3.60 -23.53 -9.82
CA ALA A 169 -2.94 -22.93 -8.68
C ALA A 169 -3.97 -22.57 -7.59
N ARG A 170 -3.58 -22.75 -6.32
CA ARG A 170 -4.35 -22.27 -5.16
C ARG A 170 -3.40 -21.62 -4.17
N ASN A 171 -3.79 -20.48 -3.61
CA ASN A 171 -3.09 -19.85 -2.49
C ASN A 171 -3.49 -20.55 -1.19
N SER A 172 -2.96 -21.75 -0.98
CA SER A 172 -3.42 -22.64 0.07
C SER A 172 -2.69 -22.46 1.40
N VAL A 173 -1.52 -21.84 1.39
CA VAL A 173 -0.65 -21.79 2.57
C VAL A 173 -0.09 -20.39 2.79
N LYS A 174 -0.01 -19.96 4.05
CA LYS A 174 0.78 -18.78 4.49
C LYS A 174 1.95 -19.26 5.33
N ALA A 175 3.17 -18.88 4.95
CA ALA A 175 4.38 -19.18 5.71
C ALA A 175 4.75 -17.99 6.59
N LEU A 176 4.62 -18.15 7.91
CA LEU A 176 5.04 -17.15 8.90
C LEU A 176 6.44 -17.50 9.42
N THR A 177 7.40 -16.60 9.26
CA THR A 177 8.77 -16.76 9.74
C THR A 177 9.10 -15.73 10.82
N ASP A 178 9.50 -16.19 12.00
CA ASP A 178 9.97 -15.32 13.08
C ASP A 178 11.31 -14.65 12.65
N ALA A 179 11.36 -13.31 12.60
CA ALA A 179 12.54 -12.57 12.15
C ALA A 179 13.75 -12.71 13.11
N TYR A 180 13.50 -13.08 14.37
CA TYR A 180 14.50 -13.29 15.41
C TYR A 180 14.95 -14.76 15.50
N ASN A 181 14.01 -15.71 15.52
CA ASN A 181 14.31 -17.14 15.68
C ASN A 181 14.45 -17.92 14.37
N GLY A 182 13.83 -17.47 13.29
CA GLY A 182 13.79 -18.19 12.02
C GLY A 182 12.91 -19.44 12.02
N THR A 183 12.09 -19.61 13.05
CA THR A 183 11.04 -20.64 13.10
C THR A 183 10.01 -20.32 12.03
N VAL A 184 9.66 -21.32 11.23
CA VAL A 184 8.66 -21.21 10.17
C VAL A 184 7.41 -21.98 10.58
N THR A 185 6.25 -21.33 10.50
CA THR A 185 4.94 -21.96 10.67
C THR A 185 4.17 -21.87 9.36
N PHE A 186 3.78 -23.02 8.80
CA PHE A 186 2.98 -23.09 7.58
C PHE A 186 1.50 -23.24 7.94
N TYR A 187 0.74 -22.16 7.81
CA TYR A 187 -0.70 -22.19 8.04
C TYR A 187 -1.45 -22.54 6.75
N VAL A 188 -2.33 -23.53 6.80
CA VAL A 188 -3.21 -23.88 5.68
C VAL A 188 -4.47 -23.03 5.74
N VAL A 189 -4.68 -22.20 4.73
CA VAL A 189 -5.82 -21.25 4.63
C VAL A 189 -6.89 -21.71 3.65
N ASP A 190 -6.56 -22.56 2.66
CA ASP A 190 -7.54 -23.19 1.77
C ASP A 190 -7.68 -24.68 2.09
N ASN A 191 -8.55 -24.99 3.06
CA ASN A 191 -8.89 -26.37 3.43
C ASN A 191 -9.78 -27.07 2.38
N LYS A 192 -10.10 -26.45 1.25
CA LYS A 192 -10.84 -27.10 0.14
C LYS A 192 -9.91 -27.64 -0.94
N ASP A 193 -8.69 -27.12 -1.04
CA ASP A 193 -7.69 -27.56 -2.02
C ASP A 193 -7.30 -29.04 -1.83
N PRO A 194 -7.53 -29.91 -2.84
CA PRO A 194 -7.15 -31.33 -2.76
C PRO A 194 -5.64 -31.54 -2.70
N VAL A 195 -4.83 -30.64 -3.28
CA VAL A 195 -3.38 -30.79 -3.32
C VAL A 195 -2.78 -30.57 -1.93
N ILE A 196 -3.19 -29.51 -1.22
CA ILE A 196 -2.71 -29.28 0.16
C ILE A 196 -3.17 -30.39 1.11
N LYS A 197 -4.38 -30.94 0.93
CA LYS A 197 -4.86 -32.08 1.73
C LYS A 197 -3.95 -33.31 1.58
N ALA A 198 -3.44 -33.57 0.38
CA ALA A 198 -2.50 -34.66 0.17
C ALA A 198 -1.17 -34.41 0.91
N TYR A 199 -0.64 -33.18 0.85
CA TYR A 199 0.57 -32.82 1.59
C TYR A 199 0.38 -32.82 3.11
N GLN A 200 -0.77 -32.39 3.63
CA GLN A 200 -1.10 -32.50 5.05
C GLN A 200 -1.08 -33.95 5.54
N LYS A 201 -1.57 -34.90 4.73
CA LYS A 201 -1.49 -36.34 5.05
C LYS A 201 -0.06 -36.88 5.02
N ALA A 202 0.76 -36.43 4.06
CA ALA A 202 2.16 -36.86 3.94
C ALA A 202 3.06 -36.26 5.04
N PHE A 203 2.79 -35.02 5.47
CA PHE A 203 3.59 -34.27 6.42
C PHE A 203 2.75 -33.66 7.56
N PRO A 204 2.14 -34.48 8.42
CA PRO A 204 1.15 -34.03 9.41
C PRO A 204 1.69 -33.07 10.48
N LYS A 205 3.02 -33.04 10.69
CA LYS A 205 3.67 -32.13 11.65
C LYS A 205 4.14 -30.81 11.03
N LEU A 206 4.10 -30.67 9.71
CA LEU A 206 4.61 -29.49 9.01
C LEU A 206 3.58 -28.36 8.97
N PHE A 207 2.30 -28.71 8.93
CA PHE A 207 1.21 -27.78 8.70
C PHE A 207 0.42 -27.50 9.96
N THR A 208 0.03 -26.24 10.11
CA THR A 208 -0.86 -25.73 11.13
C THR A 208 -2.18 -25.35 10.46
N ASP A 209 -3.32 -25.63 11.10
CA ASP A 209 -4.61 -25.20 10.55
C ASP A 209 -4.75 -23.67 10.63
N GLY A 210 -5.24 -23.03 9.57
CA GLY A 210 -5.44 -21.57 9.53
C GLY A 210 -6.42 -21.03 10.58
N SER A 211 -7.31 -21.87 11.11
CA SER A 211 -8.16 -21.56 12.27
C SER A 211 -7.36 -21.25 13.54
N GLN A 212 -6.10 -21.66 13.61
CA GLN A 212 -5.19 -21.36 14.73
C GLN A 212 -4.43 -20.04 14.57
N MET A 213 -4.54 -19.35 13.44
CA MET A 213 -4.00 -17.99 13.31
C MET A 213 -4.67 -17.06 14.33
N SER A 214 -3.89 -16.23 15.03
CA SER A 214 -4.44 -15.20 15.89
C SER A 214 -5.24 -14.17 15.07
N PRO A 215 -6.25 -13.50 15.67
CA PRO A 215 -6.98 -12.43 15.00
C PRO A 215 -6.06 -11.33 14.45
N GLU A 216 -5.04 -10.94 15.23
CA GLU A 216 -4.00 -9.98 14.84
C GLU A 216 -3.22 -10.42 13.58
N LEU A 217 -2.84 -11.69 13.50
CA LEU A 217 -2.17 -12.22 12.29
C LEU A 217 -3.12 -12.22 11.09
N ARG A 218 -4.40 -12.59 11.29
CA ARG A 218 -5.40 -12.58 10.22
C ARG A 218 -5.63 -11.18 9.65
N SER A 219 -5.65 -10.14 10.50
CA SER A 219 -5.78 -8.76 10.04
C SER A 219 -4.58 -8.24 9.24
N HIS A 220 -3.45 -8.94 9.26
CA HIS A 220 -2.26 -8.61 8.48
C HIS A 220 -2.15 -9.40 7.16
N LEU A 221 -3.12 -10.27 6.84
CA LEU A 221 -3.09 -10.98 5.56
C LEU A 221 -3.31 -9.98 4.42
N ARG A 222 -2.57 -10.19 3.33
CA ARG A 222 -2.75 -9.48 2.06
C ARG A 222 -3.20 -10.50 1.01
N TYR A 223 -3.96 -10.05 0.03
CA TYR A 223 -4.25 -10.90 -1.13
C TYR A 223 -2.99 -11.03 -2.01
N PRO A 224 -2.51 -12.24 -2.32
CA PRO A 224 -1.23 -12.47 -2.99
C PRO A 224 -1.10 -11.78 -4.35
N GLU A 225 0.01 -11.08 -4.55
CA GLU A 225 0.26 -10.32 -5.77
C GLU A 225 0.44 -11.21 -7.00
N ASP A 226 1.26 -12.27 -6.91
CA ASP A 226 1.56 -13.12 -8.07
C ASP A 226 0.32 -13.88 -8.54
N MET A 227 -0.49 -14.35 -7.59
CA MET A 227 -1.78 -14.98 -7.91
C MET A 227 -2.73 -13.98 -8.56
N PHE A 228 -2.79 -12.75 -8.05
CA PHE A 228 -3.66 -11.71 -8.62
C PHE A 228 -3.23 -11.31 -10.03
N ARG A 229 -1.92 -11.26 -10.31
CA ARG A 229 -1.38 -11.08 -11.67
C ARG A 229 -1.85 -12.20 -12.60
N VAL A 230 -1.78 -13.46 -12.16
CA VAL A 230 -2.26 -14.60 -12.97
C VAL A 230 -3.77 -14.51 -13.22
N GLN A 231 -4.56 -14.23 -12.17
CA GLN A 231 -6.01 -14.15 -12.27
C GLN A 231 -6.45 -13.02 -13.20
N THR A 232 -5.85 -11.84 -13.09
CA THR A 232 -6.16 -10.67 -13.93
C THR A 232 -5.73 -10.90 -15.39
N ASN A 233 -4.58 -11.52 -15.63
CA ASN A 233 -4.15 -11.92 -16.98
C ASN A 233 -5.15 -12.86 -17.66
N MET A 234 -5.69 -13.83 -16.91
CA MET A 234 -6.67 -14.78 -17.43
C MET A 234 -8.05 -14.11 -17.61
N PHE A 235 -8.46 -13.29 -16.64
CA PHE A 235 -9.75 -12.61 -16.66
C PHE A 235 -9.93 -11.69 -17.88
N GLY A 236 -8.84 -11.07 -18.37
CA GLY A 236 -8.87 -10.23 -19.57
C GLY A 236 -9.51 -10.90 -20.80
N LEU A 237 -9.46 -12.23 -20.91
CA LEU A 237 -10.19 -12.98 -21.94
C LEU A 237 -11.43 -13.69 -21.40
N TYR A 238 -11.37 -14.26 -20.20
CA TYR A 238 -12.42 -15.14 -19.67
C TYR A 238 -13.64 -14.42 -19.08
N HIS A 239 -13.61 -13.09 -18.96
CA HIS A 239 -14.81 -12.32 -18.64
C HIS A 239 -15.82 -12.30 -19.81
N ILE A 240 -15.38 -12.58 -21.04
CA ILE A 240 -16.24 -12.65 -22.22
C ILE A 240 -17.03 -13.96 -22.17
N THR A 241 -18.35 -13.84 -22.04
CA THR A 241 -19.26 -15.00 -21.92
C THR A 241 -19.91 -15.39 -23.24
N ASP A 242 -20.03 -14.47 -24.20
CA ASP A 242 -20.57 -14.78 -25.53
C ASP A 242 -19.55 -15.58 -26.37
N PRO A 243 -19.91 -16.77 -26.91
CA PRO A 243 -18.97 -17.63 -27.63
C PRO A 243 -18.37 -17.00 -28.89
N ALA A 244 -19.14 -16.23 -29.65
CA ALA A 244 -18.67 -15.61 -30.88
C ALA A 244 -17.70 -14.46 -30.56
N ALA A 245 -18.03 -13.63 -29.58
CA ALA A 245 -17.17 -12.58 -29.06
C ALA A 245 -15.88 -13.16 -28.47
N PHE A 246 -15.97 -14.25 -27.69
CA PHE A 246 -14.82 -14.93 -27.11
C PHE A 246 -13.88 -15.46 -28.20
N TYR A 247 -14.42 -16.14 -29.22
CA TYR A 247 -13.64 -16.66 -30.35
C TYR A 247 -12.93 -15.55 -31.12
N ASN A 248 -13.63 -14.44 -31.37
CA ASN A 248 -13.09 -13.27 -32.07
C ASN A 248 -12.25 -12.35 -31.17
N LYS A 249 -12.18 -12.62 -29.85
CA LYS A 249 -11.62 -11.73 -28.83
C LYS A 249 -12.20 -10.31 -28.89
N SER A 250 -13.45 -10.22 -29.31
CA SER A 250 -14.20 -8.96 -29.34
C SER A 250 -14.50 -8.58 -27.89
N ASP A 251 -13.98 -7.44 -27.45
CA ASP A 251 -13.98 -6.97 -26.05
C ASP A 251 -12.97 -7.66 -25.10
N ALA A 252 -11.91 -8.28 -25.64
CA ALA A 252 -10.81 -8.71 -24.78
C ALA A 252 -10.12 -7.50 -24.13
N TRP A 253 -9.77 -7.65 -22.85
CA TRP A 253 -9.03 -6.67 -22.08
C TRP A 253 -7.59 -7.10 -21.89
N ASP A 254 -6.69 -6.12 -21.85
CA ASP A 254 -5.32 -6.25 -21.37
C ASP A 254 -5.15 -5.34 -20.16
N ILE A 255 -4.07 -5.56 -19.42
CA ILE A 255 -3.69 -4.68 -18.32
C ILE A 255 -3.33 -3.30 -18.87
N SER A 256 -3.65 -2.23 -18.14
CA SER A 256 -3.26 -0.88 -18.54
C SER A 256 -1.74 -0.72 -18.69
N GLN A 257 -1.33 0.12 -19.63
CA GLN A 257 0.06 0.52 -19.81
C GLN A 257 0.58 1.23 -18.55
N ASP A 258 1.79 0.88 -18.14
CA ASP A 258 2.51 1.52 -17.05
C ASP A 258 3.23 2.77 -17.58
N PRO A 259 2.90 3.99 -17.08
CA PRO A 259 3.67 5.19 -17.40
C PRO A 259 5.10 5.18 -16.82
N GLY A 260 5.47 4.11 -16.10
CA GLY A 260 6.79 3.87 -15.53
C GLY A 260 6.90 4.40 -14.11
N SER A 261 8.01 4.09 -13.46
CA SER A 261 8.43 4.72 -12.21
C SER A 261 9.95 4.84 -12.17
N GLY A 262 10.47 5.69 -11.30
CA GLY A 262 11.88 6.08 -11.28
C GLY A 262 12.14 7.34 -12.10
N GLN A 263 13.19 7.35 -12.91
CA GLN A 263 13.67 8.58 -13.56
C GLN A 263 12.64 9.17 -14.53
N VAL A 264 12.55 10.50 -14.56
CA VAL A 264 11.70 11.24 -15.51
C VAL A 264 12.09 10.87 -16.94
N GLY A 265 11.08 10.58 -17.78
CA GLY A 265 11.28 10.22 -19.18
C GLY A 265 11.74 8.78 -19.42
N ALA A 266 11.93 7.96 -18.36
CA ALA A 266 12.27 6.55 -18.55
C ALA A 266 11.15 5.75 -19.26
N GLY A 267 9.89 6.21 -19.17
CA GLY A 267 8.72 5.51 -19.69
C GLY A 267 8.55 4.09 -19.14
N GLY A 268 7.43 3.44 -19.43
CA GLY A 268 7.36 1.99 -19.31
C GLY A 268 8.30 1.33 -20.33
N ALA A 269 8.91 0.18 -19.98
CA ALA A 269 9.73 -0.57 -20.94
C ALA A 269 8.91 -0.91 -22.19
N ILE A 270 9.45 -0.65 -23.40
CA ILE A 270 8.78 -0.97 -24.66
C ILE A 270 9.45 -2.18 -25.29
N THR A 271 8.69 -3.25 -25.52
CA THR A 271 9.12 -4.42 -26.28
C THR A 271 8.66 -4.29 -27.72
N GLN A 272 9.57 -4.45 -28.68
CA GLN A 272 9.26 -4.39 -30.11
C GLN A 272 9.41 -5.76 -30.75
N THR A 273 8.45 -6.14 -31.59
CA THR A 273 8.51 -7.35 -32.40
C THR A 273 8.95 -6.98 -33.81
N THR A 274 10.09 -7.52 -34.25
CA THR A 274 10.63 -7.29 -35.61
C THR A 274 10.41 -8.48 -36.52
N ASN A 275 10.22 -8.23 -37.81
CA ASN A 275 10.26 -9.29 -38.82
C ASN A 275 11.71 -9.67 -39.15
N ALA A 276 11.89 -10.66 -40.04
CA ALA A 276 13.21 -11.13 -40.47
C ALA A 276 14.08 -10.05 -41.12
N GLN A 277 13.49 -8.95 -41.59
CA GLN A 277 14.15 -7.79 -42.19
C GLN A 277 14.45 -6.67 -41.17
N GLY A 278 14.19 -6.90 -39.87
CA GLY A 278 14.43 -5.92 -38.81
C GLY A 278 13.37 -4.81 -38.72
N VAL A 279 12.25 -4.91 -39.45
CA VAL A 279 11.16 -3.93 -39.41
C VAL A 279 10.24 -4.21 -38.24
N VAL A 280 9.93 -3.19 -37.44
CA VAL A 280 9.00 -3.29 -36.30
C VAL A 280 7.58 -3.52 -36.80
N THR A 281 6.97 -4.62 -36.35
CA THR A 281 5.61 -5.06 -36.72
C THR A 281 4.60 -4.86 -35.59
N ALA A 282 5.07 -4.80 -34.35
CA ALA A 282 4.27 -4.50 -33.17
C ALA A 282 5.16 -3.92 -32.05
N SER A 283 4.58 -3.06 -31.22
CA SER A 283 5.21 -2.54 -30.00
C SER A 283 4.31 -2.82 -28.80
N ARG A 284 4.89 -3.11 -27.65
CA ARG A 284 4.15 -3.33 -26.40
C ARG A 284 4.79 -2.56 -25.27
N GLU A 285 4.02 -1.70 -24.63
CA GLU A 285 4.41 -0.96 -23.44
C GLU A 285 4.32 -1.87 -22.22
N ALA A 286 5.16 -1.61 -21.21
CA ALA A 286 5.11 -2.28 -19.93
C ALA A 286 3.70 -2.15 -19.33
N ARG A 287 3.29 -3.18 -18.58
CA ARG A 287 1.96 -3.26 -17.99
C ARG A 287 2.03 -2.93 -16.50
N MET A 288 1.05 -2.21 -15.97
CA MET A 288 1.03 -1.82 -14.56
C MET A 288 1.05 -3.02 -13.62
N ASN A 289 1.93 -3.02 -12.61
CA ASN A 289 1.82 -3.96 -11.49
C ASN A 289 0.56 -3.63 -10.67
N PRO A 290 -0.08 -4.64 -10.06
CA PRO A 290 -1.14 -4.39 -9.11
C PRO A 290 -0.58 -3.70 -7.85
N TYR A 291 -1.44 -2.98 -7.14
CA TYR A 291 -1.04 -2.23 -5.95
C TYR A 291 -2.13 -2.23 -4.90
N TYR A 292 -1.73 -2.13 -3.63
CA TYR A 292 -2.65 -2.14 -2.51
C TYR A 292 -3.17 -0.73 -2.19
N LEU A 293 -4.45 -0.65 -1.83
CA LEU A 293 -5.11 0.55 -1.37
C LEU A 293 -5.89 0.22 -0.08
N LEU A 294 -5.93 1.19 0.83
CA LEU A 294 -6.91 1.22 1.90
C LEU A 294 -7.95 2.26 1.53
N MET A 295 -9.17 1.82 1.24
CA MET A 295 -10.22 2.72 0.80
C MET A 295 -11.61 2.14 1.04
N ARG A 296 -12.62 3.01 1.03
CA ARG A 296 -14.02 2.61 1.00
C ARG A 296 -14.48 2.44 -0.44
N LEU A 297 -14.91 1.24 -0.82
CA LEU A 297 -15.47 0.97 -2.13
C LEU A 297 -16.85 1.65 -2.29
N PRO A 298 -17.30 1.89 -3.54
CA PRO A 298 -18.66 2.37 -3.78
C PRO A 298 -19.70 1.43 -3.13
N ASN A 299 -20.68 2.01 -2.44
CA ASN A 299 -21.75 1.31 -1.70
C ASN A 299 -21.32 0.56 -0.43
N GLU A 300 -20.05 0.61 -0.04
CA GLU A 300 -19.58 0.09 1.24
C GLU A 300 -19.60 1.17 2.32
N GLN A 301 -19.79 0.75 3.58
CA GLN A 301 -19.82 1.65 4.73
C GLN A 301 -18.47 1.72 5.46
N SER A 302 -17.60 0.72 5.29
CA SER A 302 -16.30 0.60 5.94
C SER A 302 -15.16 0.71 4.93
N GLU A 303 -13.98 1.09 5.41
CA GLU A 303 -12.74 0.96 4.64
C GLU A 303 -12.36 -0.52 4.50
N SER A 304 -11.83 -0.85 3.33
CA SER A 304 -11.38 -2.19 2.98
C SER A 304 -9.93 -2.11 2.48
N PHE A 305 -9.07 -3.01 2.95
CA PHE A 305 -7.71 -3.15 2.43
C PHE A 305 -7.74 -4.10 1.23
N LEU A 306 -7.41 -3.59 0.05
CA LEU A 306 -7.59 -4.32 -1.21
C LEU A 306 -6.39 -4.15 -2.14
N ILE A 307 -6.25 -5.06 -3.10
CA ILE A 307 -5.33 -4.92 -4.23
C ILE A 307 -6.13 -4.56 -5.48
N LEU A 308 -5.60 -3.68 -6.33
CA LEU A 308 -6.29 -3.16 -7.53
C LEU A 308 -5.45 -3.36 -8.80
N GLN A 309 -6.12 -3.68 -9.91
CA GLN A 309 -5.53 -3.79 -11.25
C GLN A 309 -6.42 -3.14 -12.32
N PRO A 310 -5.94 -2.09 -13.03
CA PRO A 310 -6.68 -1.48 -14.12
C PRO A 310 -6.52 -2.22 -15.47
N PHE A 311 -7.54 -2.12 -16.33
CA PHE A 311 -7.65 -2.74 -17.65
C PHE A 311 -7.94 -1.73 -18.76
N VAL A 312 -7.40 -2.00 -19.95
CA VAL A 312 -7.69 -1.32 -21.23
C VAL A 312 -8.10 -2.36 -22.28
N PRO A 313 -8.76 -1.97 -23.39
CA PRO A 313 -9.03 -2.92 -24.47
C PRO A 313 -7.73 -3.43 -25.09
N VAL A 314 -7.69 -4.71 -25.45
CA VAL A 314 -6.64 -5.26 -26.32
C VAL A 314 -6.62 -4.45 -27.62
N SER A 315 -5.43 -4.04 -28.05
CA SER A 315 -5.26 -3.30 -29.30
C SER A 315 -3.91 -3.61 -29.94
N GLN A 316 -3.81 -3.40 -31.25
CA GLN A 316 -2.55 -3.51 -31.95
C GLN A 316 -1.62 -2.37 -31.51
N SER A 317 -0.38 -2.71 -31.19
CA SER A 317 0.66 -1.76 -30.78
C SER A 317 0.25 -0.81 -29.65
N ASP A 318 -0.60 -1.27 -28.72
CA ASP A 318 -1.03 -0.52 -27.53
C ASP A 318 -1.64 0.86 -27.80
N GLN A 319 -2.31 1.01 -28.94
CA GLN A 319 -2.93 2.27 -29.36
C GLN A 319 -4.14 2.67 -28.50
N ARG A 320 -4.85 1.71 -27.89
CA ARG A 320 -5.98 2.00 -26.99
C ARG A 320 -5.50 2.16 -25.55
N LYS A 321 -5.72 3.36 -25.01
CA LYS A 321 -5.26 3.76 -23.66
C LYS A 321 -6.39 4.23 -22.73
N ASN A 322 -7.64 4.17 -23.18
CA ASN A 322 -8.81 4.42 -22.34
C ASN A 322 -9.12 3.18 -21.49
N MET A 323 -9.60 3.41 -20.26
CA MET A 323 -9.97 2.35 -19.33
C MET A 323 -11.22 1.61 -19.80
N SER A 324 -11.18 0.29 -19.73
CA SER A 324 -12.36 -0.57 -19.86
C SER A 324 -12.92 -0.98 -18.49
N ALA A 325 -12.04 -1.26 -17.53
CA ALA A 325 -12.42 -1.75 -16.22
C ALA A 325 -11.26 -1.62 -15.22
N PHE A 326 -11.55 -1.89 -13.95
CA PHE A 326 -10.52 -2.34 -13.00
C PHE A 326 -11.07 -3.50 -12.18
N MET A 327 -10.18 -4.37 -11.70
CA MET A 327 -10.51 -5.44 -10.76
C MET A 327 -9.86 -5.15 -9.41
N ILE A 328 -10.57 -5.52 -8.35
CA ILE A 328 -10.03 -5.54 -6.99
C ILE A 328 -10.08 -6.94 -6.39
N ALA A 329 -9.23 -7.22 -5.42
CA ALA A 329 -9.39 -8.33 -4.49
C ALA A 329 -9.22 -7.84 -3.04
N LYS A 330 -10.16 -8.19 -2.16
CA LYS A 330 -10.16 -7.78 -0.75
C LYS A 330 -9.20 -8.63 0.09
N SER A 331 -8.56 -7.99 1.06
CA SER A 331 -7.64 -8.62 2.01
C SER A 331 -8.18 -8.66 3.44
N ASP A 332 -9.32 -8.00 3.71
CA ASP A 332 -9.94 -8.01 5.04
C ASP A 332 -10.44 -9.41 5.40
N PRO A 333 -10.32 -9.88 6.66
CA PRO A 333 -10.61 -11.27 7.04
C PRO A 333 -12.01 -11.78 6.63
N ASP A 334 -13.04 -10.95 6.74
CA ASP A 334 -14.43 -11.34 6.45
C ASP A 334 -14.72 -11.45 4.94
N ASP A 335 -13.95 -10.73 4.14
CA ASP A 335 -14.09 -10.61 2.69
C ASP A 335 -12.86 -11.15 1.94
N TYR A 336 -11.97 -11.88 2.62
CA TYR A 336 -10.67 -12.25 2.10
C TYR A 336 -10.77 -13.00 0.78
N GLY A 337 -10.13 -12.47 -0.26
CA GLY A 337 -10.10 -13.04 -1.60
C GLY A 337 -11.37 -12.88 -2.42
N LYS A 338 -12.37 -12.12 -1.94
CA LYS A 338 -13.49 -11.69 -2.78
C LYS A 338 -12.95 -10.73 -3.84
N MET A 339 -13.21 -11.06 -5.11
CA MET A 339 -12.80 -10.29 -6.27
C MET A 339 -14.03 -9.63 -6.91
N GLU A 340 -13.87 -8.37 -7.30
CA GLU A 340 -14.93 -7.59 -7.93
C GLU A 340 -14.33 -6.84 -9.13
N ALA A 341 -15.05 -6.81 -10.25
CA ALA A 341 -14.66 -6.08 -11.44
C ALA A 341 -15.64 -4.92 -11.68
N PHE A 342 -15.09 -3.72 -11.83
CA PHE A 342 -15.83 -2.49 -12.08
C PHE A 342 -15.61 -2.10 -13.53
N VAL A 343 -16.67 -2.16 -14.33
CA VAL A 343 -16.61 -1.91 -15.78
C VAL A 343 -17.01 -0.47 -16.08
N MET A 344 -16.23 0.19 -16.93
CA MET A 344 -16.52 1.57 -17.35
C MET A 344 -17.73 1.59 -18.30
N PRO A 345 -18.59 2.62 -18.23
CA PRO A 345 -19.67 2.80 -19.19
C PRO A 345 -19.13 2.89 -20.63
N GLY A 346 -19.71 2.13 -21.56
CA GLY A 346 -19.23 2.05 -22.94
C GLY A 346 -19.43 3.32 -23.77
N ASP A 347 -20.23 4.26 -23.29
CA ASP A 347 -20.53 5.56 -23.90
C ASP A 347 -19.59 6.69 -23.44
N VAL A 348 -18.78 6.45 -22.40
CA VAL A 348 -17.88 7.45 -21.82
C VAL A 348 -16.42 7.03 -22.03
N SER A 349 -15.64 7.91 -22.64
CA SER A 349 -14.19 7.73 -22.74
C SER A 349 -13.52 8.06 -21.41
N VAL A 350 -13.21 7.03 -20.62
CA VAL A 350 -12.48 7.18 -19.35
C VAL A 350 -10.99 7.07 -19.61
N ASP A 351 -10.20 8.08 -19.20
CA ASP A 351 -8.75 8.06 -19.36
C ASP A 351 -8.13 6.86 -18.63
N GLY A 352 -7.10 6.26 -19.23
CA GLY A 352 -6.22 5.34 -18.52
C GLY A 352 -4.97 5.97 -17.94
N PRO A 353 -4.22 5.22 -17.12
CA PRO A 353 -3.00 5.67 -16.44
C PRO A 353 -1.98 6.35 -17.37
N ALA A 354 -1.76 5.81 -18.57
CA ALA A 354 -0.86 6.41 -19.55
C ALA A 354 -1.36 7.74 -20.12
N LEU A 355 -2.69 7.93 -20.25
CA LEU A 355 -3.27 9.20 -20.66
C LEU A 355 -3.24 10.23 -19.53
N ALA A 356 -3.47 9.81 -18.29
CA ALA A 356 -3.28 10.67 -17.12
C ALA A 356 -1.84 11.17 -17.04
N ASP A 357 -0.86 10.29 -17.29
CA ASP A 357 0.54 10.69 -17.33
C ASP A 357 0.86 11.64 -18.49
N ALA A 358 0.29 11.42 -19.67
CA ALA A 358 0.43 12.34 -20.78
C ALA A 358 -0.03 13.76 -20.41
N LYS A 359 -1.10 13.90 -19.63
CA LYS A 359 -1.59 15.20 -19.13
C LYS A 359 -0.63 15.85 -18.14
N ILE A 360 -0.01 15.05 -17.26
CA ILE A 360 1.06 15.53 -16.35
C ILE A 360 2.21 16.13 -17.17
N ASN A 361 2.66 15.42 -18.20
CA ASN A 361 3.79 15.84 -19.04
C ASN A 361 3.45 17.04 -19.95
N GLN A 362 2.19 17.20 -20.34
CA GLN A 362 1.72 18.32 -21.16
C GLN A 362 1.49 19.61 -20.36
N ASP A 363 1.28 19.51 -19.04
CA ASP A 363 1.10 20.69 -18.20
C ASP A 363 2.42 21.48 -18.07
N THR A 364 2.39 22.74 -18.52
CA THR A 364 3.59 23.60 -18.56
C THR A 364 4.11 23.98 -17.18
N THR A 365 3.22 24.08 -16.18
CA THR A 365 3.61 24.38 -14.80
C THR A 365 4.31 23.18 -14.18
N ILE A 366 3.76 21.98 -14.37
CA ILE A 366 4.37 20.75 -13.86
C ILE A 366 5.70 20.49 -14.55
N SER A 367 5.72 20.51 -15.89
CA SER A 367 6.93 20.20 -16.66
C SER A 367 8.07 21.15 -16.34
N SER A 368 7.81 22.46 -16.21
CA SER A 368 8.84 23.43 -15.81
C SER A 368 9.39 23.16 -14.40
N GLN A 369 8.53 22.84 -13.43
CA GLN A 369 8.97 22.48 -12.08
C GLN A 369 9.78 21.18 -12.05
N ILE A 370 9.36 20.15 -12.79
CA ILE A 370 10.11 18.89 -12.90
C ILE A 370 11.50 19.15 -13.48
N THR A 371 11.61 19.95 -14.54
CA THR A 371 12.91 20.33 -15.12
C THR A 371 13.80 21.05 -14.11
N LEU A 372 13.26 21.99 -13.32
CA LEU A 372 14.02 22.70 -12.29
C LEU A 372 14.50 21.80 -11.16
N LEU A 373 13.69 20.81 -10.77
CA LEU A 373 14.05 19.83 -9.74
C LEU A 373 15.03 18.76 -10.26
N ASN A 374 15.07 18.53 -11.58
CA ASN A 374 15.87 17.49 -12.24
C ASN A 374 17.10 18.10 -12.95
N THR A 375 18.06 18.57 -12.17
CA THR A 375 19.26 19.29 -12.65
C THR A 375 20.56 18.61 -12.20
N SER A 376 21.73 19.17 -12.53
CA SER A 376 23.06 18.57 -12.33
C SER A 376 23.33 18.04 -10.90
N GLY A 377 22.70 18.62 -9.87
CA GLY A 377 22.86 18.21 -8.47
C GLY A 377 21.79 17.23 -7.94
N SER A 378 20.65 17.10 -8.62
CA SER A 378 19.45 16.42 -8.11
C SER A 378 18.70 15.67 -9.20
N LYS A 379 18.24 14.46 -8.88
CA LYS A 379 17.42 13.65 -9.77
C LYS A 379 16.00 13.58 -9.25
N VAL A 380 15.04 13.82 -10.14
CA VAL A 380 13.62 13.55 -9.88
C VAL A 380 13.33 12.07 -10.12
N LEU A 381 12.61 11.45 -9.19
CA LEU A 381 12.06 10.12 -9.30
C LEU A 381 10.53 10.19 -9.16
N LEU A 382 9.81 9.71 -10.16
CA LEU A 382 8.36 9.57 -10.11
C LEU A 382 8.01 8.20 -9.51
N GLY A 383 7.07 8.17 -8.57
CA GLY A 383 6.53 6.90 -8.08
C GLY A 383 5.55 6.27 -9.06
N ASN A 384 4.99 5.15 -8.63
CA ASN A 384 3.95 4.44 -9.37
C ASN A 384 2.70 5.33 -9.53
N MET A 385 2.03 5.21 -10.67
CA MET A 385 0.72 5.82 -10.88
C MET A 385 -0.33 5.03 -10.11
N LEU A 386 -1.09 5.69 -9.23
CA LEU A 386 -2.20 5.10 -8.51
C LEU A 386 -3.51 5.54 -9.14
N VAL A 387 -4.39 4.59 -9.46
CA VAL A 387 -5.78 4.84 -9.86
C VAL A 387 -6.64 4.62 -8.63
N VAL A 388 -7.29 5.69 -8.17
CA VAL A 388 -8.13 5.69 -6.98
C VAL A 388 -9.58 5.94 -7.41
N PRO A 389 -10.44 4.92 -7.41
CA PRO A 389 -11.86 5.09 -7.72
C PRO A 389 -12.59 5.79 -6.57
N ILE A 390 -13.27 6.91 -6.86
CA ILE A 390 -14.07 7.65 -5.89
C ILE A 390 -15.48 7.82 -6.45
N ASN A 391 -16.47 7.19 -5.82
CA ASN A 391 -17.85 7.14 -6.30
C ASN A 391 -17.92 6.68 -7.77
N GLN A 392 -18.24 7.58 -8.70
CA GLN A 392 -18.37 7.34 -10.14
C GLN A 392 -17.21 7.92 -10.97
N SER A 393 -16.13 8.35 -10.31
CA SER A 393 -14.99 8.98 -10.96
C SER A 393 -13.68 8.30 -10.60
N LEU A 394 -12.64 8.53 -11.42
CA LEU A 394 -11.28 8.08 -11.15
C LEU A 394 -10.37 9.28 -10.85
N LEU A 395 -9.59 9.14 -9.79
CA LEU A 395 -8.52 10.06 -9.43
C LEU A 395 -7.17 9.38 -9.70
N PHE A 396 -6.28 10.06 -10.40
CA PHE A 396 -4.92 9.55 -10.62
C PHE A 396 -3.95 10.30 -9.71
N ILE A 397 -3.14 9.57 -8.95
CA ILE A 397 -2.19 10.14 -8.00
C ILE A 397 -0.81 9.58 -8.32
N ARG A 398 0.17 10.48 -8.45
CA ARG A 398 1.58 10.12 -8.65
C ARG A 398 2.48 10.90 -7.68
N PRO A 399 3.19 10.22 -6.76
CA PRO A 399 4.15 10.91 -5.90
C PRO A 399 5.44 11.23 -6.66
N LEU A 400 6.08 12.34 -6.30
CA LEU A 400 7.35 12.79 -6.85
C LEU A 400 8.38 12.89 -5.72
N TYR A 401 9.50 12.21 -5.90
CA TYR A 401 10.65 12.22 -5.02
C TYR A 401 11.82 12.94 -5.68
N VAL A 402 12.71 13.51 -4.86
CA VAL A 402 13.98 14.08 -5.31
C VAL A 402 15.10 13.49 -4.47
N GLN A 403 16.21 13.14 -5.12
CA GLN A 403 17.42 12.66 -4.48
C GLN A 403 18.65 13.41 -5.01
N ALA A 404 19.69 13.55 -4.18
CA ALA A 404 20.98 14.07 -4.64
C ALA A 404 21.71 13.05 -5.53
N VAL A 405 22.51 13.52 -6.48
CA VAL A 405 23.25 12.64 -7.41
C VAL A 405 24.32 11.81 -6.69
N ASN A 406 25.09 12.44 -5.79
CA ASN A 406 26.24 11.81 -5.12
C ASN A 406 25.86 11.03 -3.86
N THR A 407 24.72 11.37 -3.25
CA THR A 407 24.20 10.72 -2.04
C THR A 407 22.72 10.42 -2.27
N PRO A 408 22.40 9.33 -2.97
CA PRO A 408 21.03 9.02 -3.38
C PRO A 408 20.19 8.65 -2.15
N GLN A 409 19.43 9.63 -1.67
CA GLN A 409 18.42 9.45 -0.64
C GLN A 409 17.11 10.09 -1.14
N PRO A 410 16.20 9.30 -1.72
CA PRO A 410 14.90 9.80 -2.18
C PRO A 410 14.11 10.43 -1.05
N GLN A 411 13.69 11.68 -1.26
CA GLN A 411 12.78 12.40 -0.38
C GLN A 411 11.53 12.76 -1.15
N PHE A 412 10.36 12.48 -0.57
CA PHE A 412 9.10 12.96 -1.12
C PHE A 412 9.13 14.50 -1.20
N LYS A 413 8.73 15.06 -2.35
CA LYS A 413 8.71 16.51 -2.58
C LYS A 413 7.36 17.02 -3.04
N ARG A 414 6.62 16.25 -3.86
CA ARG A 414 5.35 16.70 -4.43
C ARG A 414 4.37 15.55 -4.60
N ALA A 415 3.08 15.85 -4.50
CA ALA A 415 2.00 15.01 -5.00
C ALA A 415 1.45 15.60 -6.30
N ILE A 416 1.34 14.77 -7.34
CA ILE A 416 0.69 15.12 -8.60
C ILE A 416 -0.64 14.42 -8.64
N VAL A 417 -1.71 15.16 -8.91
CA VAL A 417 -3.07 14.65 -8.99
C VAL A 417 -3.68 15.02 -10.33
N VAL A 418 -4.31 14.05 -11.00
CA VAL A 418 -5.03 14.27 -12.26
C VAL A 418 -6.50 13.90 -12.09
N TYR A 419 -7.38 14.83 -12.43
CA TYR A 419 -8.83 14.65 -12.42
C TYR A 419 -9.48 15.47 -13.53
N GLY A 420 -10.47 14.92 -14.23
CA GLY A 420 -11.27 15.68 -15.20
C GLY A 420 -10.45 16.36 -16.31
N GLY A 421 -9.29 15.80 -16.67
CA GLY A 421 -8.39 16.39 -17.66
C GLY A 421 -7.40 17.43 -17.13
N GLN A 422 -7.50 17.83 -15.86
CA GLN A 422 -6.59 18.78 -15.22
C GLN A 422 -5.56 18.04 -14.39
N ALA A 423 -4.30 18.44 -14.51
CA ALA A 423 -3.19 17.93 -13.70
C ALA A 423 -2.69 19.05 -12.77
N VAL A 424 -2.53 18.75 -11.49
CA VAL A 424 -2.04 19.70 -10.49
C VAL A 424 -0.94 19.06 -9.66
N MET A 425 0.14 19.81 -9.42
CA MET A 425 1.26 19.38 -8.58
C MET A 425 1.44 20.32 -7.39
N GLN A 426 1.41 19.79 -6.18
CA GLN A 426 1.57 20.55 -4.94
C GLN A 426 2.48 19.85 -3.93
N ASN A 427 2.81 20.54 -2.82
CA ASN A 427 3.67 20.01 -1.75
C ASN A 427 3.04 18.82 -1.02
N THR A 428 1.71 18.82 -0.90
CA THR A 428 0.92 17.79 -0.21
C THR A 428 -0.24 17.36 -1.11
N LEU A 429 -0.73 16.13 -0.92
CA LEU A 429 -1.94 15.63 -1.55
C LEU A 429 -3.15 16.51 -1.17
N LYS A 430 -3.24 16.99 0.08
CA LYS A 430 -4.27 17.93 0.53
C LYS A 430 -4.29 19.21 -0.30
N ASP A 431 -3.12 19.80 -0.52
CA ASP A 431 -3.01 21.02 -1.32
C ASP A 431 -3.38 20.74 -2.78
N ALA A 432 -2.95 19.59 -3.34
CA ALA A 432 -3.29 19.20 -4.71
C ALA A 432 -4.80 18.97 -4.87
N LEU A 433 -5.44 18.29 -3.91
CA LEU A 433 -6.89 18.10 -3.88
C LEU A 433 -7.63 19.43 -3.71
N SER A 434 -7.15 20.31 -2.81
CA SER A 434 -7.75 21.63 -2.60
C SER A 434 -7.67 22.50 -3.84
N ALA A 435 -6.56 22.42 -4.57
CA ALA A 435 -6.38 23.15 -5.82
C ALA A 435 -7.30 22.65 -6.96
N LEU A 436 -7.64 21.36 -6.98
CA LEU A 436 -8.56 20.79 -7.96
C LEU A 436 -10.04 21.00 -7.61
N PHE A 437 -10.40 20.89 -6.32
CA PHE A 437 -11.81 20.84 -5.88
C PHE A 437 -12.24 22.06 -5.05
N GLY A 438 -11.35 23.01 -4.80
CA GLY A 438 -11.58 24.19 -3.94
C GLY A 438 -11.52 23.89 -2.44
N ALA A 439 -11.69 22.63 -2.04
CA ALA A 439 -11.52 22.14 -0.68
C ALA A 439 -11.01 20.70 -0.70
N ALA A 440 -10.32 20.27 0.35
CA ALA A 440 -9.89 18.89 0.54
C ALA A 440 -10.34 18.36 1.91
N PRO A 441 -10.71 17.07 2.00
CA PRO A 441 -10.91 16.42 3.28
C PRO A 441 -9.59 16.41 4.09
N PRO A 442 -9.65 16.18 5.41
CA PRO A 442 -8.46 15.93 6.20
C PRO A 442 -7.66 14.76 5.60
N THR A 443 -6.40 15.00 5.28
CA THR A 443 -5.47 13.95 4.88
C THR A 443 -4.53 13.65 6.05
N GLN A 444 -3.99 12.43 6.10
CA GLN A 444 -3.06 12.01 7.17
C GLN A 444 -1.61 12.45 6.90
N GLU A 445 -1.43 13.50 6.11
CA GLU A 445 -0.12 13.97 5.69
C GLU A 445 0.54 14.79 6.79
N GLN A 446 1.79 14.46 7.11
CA GLN A 446 2.62 15.35 7.90
C GLN A 446 3.23 16.41 6.98
N ALA A 447 2.95 17.67 7.26
CA ALA A 447 3.57 18.77 6.53
C ALA A 447 5.09 18.68 6.69
N ALA A 448 5.81 18.67 5.56
CA ALA A 448 7.26 18.64 5.55
C ALA A 448 7.81 19.85 6.34
N GLY A 449 8.45 19.60 7.49
CA GLY A 449 9.11 20.62 8.31
C GLY A 449 8.44 20.98 9.64
N GLN A 450 7.29 20.40 10.01
CA GLN A 450 6.78 20.51 11.38
C GLN A 450 7.38 19.38 12.23
N ALA A 451 8.33 19.74 13.11
CA ALA A 451 8.73 18.85 14.19
C ALA A 451 7.49 18.56 15.05
N PRO A 452 7.21 17.30 15.41
CA PRO A 452 6.16 17.02 16.37
C PRO A 452 6.51 17.72 17.70
N PRO A 453 5.50 18.18 18.46
CA PRO A 453 5.75 18.87 19.71
C PRO A 453 6.56 17.96 20.63
N ALA A 454 7.72 18.46 21.09
CA ALA A 454 8.55 17.72 22.03
C ALA A 454 7.75 17.43 23.31
N PRO A 455 7.72 16.18 23.82
CA PRO A 455 7.08 15.89 25.09
C PRO A 455 7.90 16.54 26.20
N VAL A 456 7.30 17.51 26.89
CA VAL A 456 7.86 18.09 28.11
C VAL A 456 7.67 17.09 29.25
N PRO A 457 8.74 16.52 29.85
CA PRO A 457 8.60 15.64 31.01
C PRO A 457 8.13 16.47 32.21
N GLY A 458 6.94 16.17 32.72
CA GLY A 458 6.38 16.83 33.91
C GLY A 458 5.22 17.80 33.67
N ALA A 459 4.70 17.90 32.45
CA ALA A 459 3.40 18.56 32.26
C ALA A 459 2.28 17.67 32.84
N PRO A 460 1.35 18.22 33.65
CA PRO A 460 0.24 17.45 34.17
C PRO A 460 -0.61 16.90 33.02
N THR A 461 -1.10 15.68 33.19
CA THR A 461 -2.07 14.99 32.34
C THR A 461 -3.06 16.00 31.74
N PRO A 462 -3.33 16.00 30.42
CA PRO A 462 -4.40 16.82 29.88
C PRO A 462 -5.68 16.45 30.61
N ALA A 463 -6.25 17.45 31.29
CA ALA A 463 -7.61 17.37 31.79
C ALA A 463 -8.53 16.97 30.62
N PRO A 464 -9.63 16.25 30.89
CA PRO A 464 -10.65 15.98 29.88
C PRO A 464 -10.95 17.25 29.10
N ALA A 465 -11.05 17.12 27.78
CA ALA A 465 -11.43 18.19 26.87
C ALA A 465 -12.52 19.06 27.53
N ALA A 466 -12.32 20.37 27.46
CA ALA A 466 -13.36 21.34 27.79
C ALA A 466 -14.69 20.84 27.19
N PRO A 467 -15.81 20.94 27.94
CA PRO A 467 -17.05 20.31 27.56
C PRO A 467 -17.38 20.67 26.12
N GLY A 468 -17.68 19.64 25.32
CA GLY A 468 -18.34 19.83 24.04
C GLY A 468 -19.51 20.79 24.21
N LEU A 469 -19.79 21.54 23.14
CA LEU A 469 -20.97 22.41 23.03
C LEU A 469 -22.14 21.74 23.75
N ALA A 470 -22.76 22.44 24.70
CA ALA A 470 -23.84 21.88 25.50
C ALA A 470 -24.87 21.22 24.57
N PRO A 471 -25.47 20.06 24.92
CA PRO A 471 -26.30 19.26 24.00
C PRO A 471 -27.41 20.06 23.28
N ASN A 472 -27.89 21.13 23.91
CA ASN A 472 -28.85 22.08 23.34
C ASN A 472 -28.26 22.90 22.17
N VAL A 473 -26.98 23.28 22.20
CA VAL A 473 -26.32 24.03 21.13
C VAL A 473 -26.11 23.16 19.89
N THR A 474 -25.72 21.90 20.07
CA THR A 474 -25.58 20.95 18.95
C THR A 474 -26.93 20.63 18.31
N SER A 475 -28.01 20.49 19.10
CA SER A 475 -29.37 20.35 18.55
C SER A 475 -29.77 21.57 17.72
N LEU A 476 -29.61 22.78 18.26
CA LEU A 476 -29.99 24.02 17.59
C LEU A 476 -29.23 24.24 16.27
N LEU A 477 -27.96 23.82 16.19
CA LEU A 477 -27.19 23.90 14.94
C LEU A 477 -27.64 22.86 13.90
N ASN A 478 -28.06 21.67 14.32
CA ASN A 478 -28.63 20.65 13.43
C ASN A 478 -30.04 21.05 12.93
N ASP A 479 -30.85 21.65 13.80
CA ASP A 479 -32.18 22.16 13.46
C ASP A 479 -32.06 23.33 12.47
N ALA A 480 -31.11 24.25 12.69
CA ALA A 480 -30.79 25.32 11.74
C ALA A 480 -30.33 24.79 10.37
N ALA A 481 -29.47 23.77 10.33
CA ALA A 481 -29.06 23.14 9.08
C ALA A 481 -30.24 22.50 8.33
N THR A 482 -31.19 21.92 9.05
CA THR A 482 -32.42 21.35 8.48
C THR A 482 -33.31 22.45 7.89
N HIS A 483 -33.50 23.55 8.61
CA HIS A 483 -34.26 24.71 8.12
C HIS A 483 -33.63 25.33 6.86
N PHE A 484 -32.30 25.46 6.79
CA PHE A 484 -31.65 25.96 5.57
C PHE A 484 -31.77 25.02 4.37
N ASN A 485 -31.76 23.70 4.59
CA ASN A 485 -32.03 22.74 3.52
C ASN A 485 -33.48 22.83 3.03
N ASN A 486 -34.44 22.93 3.94
CA ASN A 486 -35.85 23.12 3.61
C ASN A 486 -36.12 24.43 2.88
N ALA A 487 -35.42 25.51 3.26
CA ALA A 487 -35.47 26.79 2.55
C ALA A 487 -35.01 26.62 1.09
N GLN A 488 -33.90 25.93 0.86
CA GLN A 488 -33.39 25.70 -0.51
C GLN A 488 -34.37 24.86 -1.34
N ASP A 489 -35.08 23.91 -0.73
CA ASP A 489 -36.10 23.13 -1.42
C ASP A 489 -37.43 23.88 -1.63
N ALA A 490 -37.76 24.85 -0.77
CA ALA A 490 -38.86 25.79 -1.01
C ALA A 490 -38.52 26.76 -2.16
N LEU A 491 -37.28 27.25 -2.22
CA LEU A 491 -36.78 28.12 -3.30
C LEU A 491 -36.82 27.40 -4.66
N LYS A 492 -36.37 26.15 -4.72
CA LYS A 492 -36.45 25.32 -5.95
C LYS A 492 -37.88 25.08 -6.43
N ARG A 493 -38.86 25.08 -5.51
CA ARG A 493 -40.28 24.90 -5.81
C ARG A 493 -41.03 26.21 -6.04
N GLY A 494 -40.34 27.36 -6.02
CA GLY A 494 -40.93 28.68 -6.20
C GLY A 494 -41.78 29.16 -5.03
N ASP A 495 -41.72 28.50 -3.88
CA ASP A 495 -42.44 28.88 -2.67
C ASP A 495 -41.64 29.89 -1.86
N LEU A 496 -41.79 31.17 -2.22
CA LEU A 496 -41.07 32.28 -1.59
C LEU A 496 -41.50 32.52 -0.13
N ALA A 497 -42.74 32.18 0.22
CA ALA A 497 -43.25 32.29 1.59
C ALA A 497 -42.65 31.20 2.48
N GLY A 498 -42.61 29.96 1.99
CA GLY A 498 -41.93 28.84 2.64
C GLY A 498 -40.43 29.11 2.80
N TYR A 499 -39.76 29.62 1.77
CA TYR A 499 -38.35 30.02 1.85
C TYR A 499 -38.10 31.03 2.98
N GLN A 500 -38.88 32.12 3.04
CA GLN A 500 -38.68 33.16 4.05
C GLN A 500 -38.92 32.63 5.47
N ASN A 501 -39.92 31.77 5.65
CA ASN A 501 -40.22 31.18 6.96
C ASN A 501 -39.11 30.25 7.45
N GLU A 502 -38.59 29.39 6.56
CA GLU A 502 -37.50 28.45 6.88
C GLU A 502 -36.18 29.20 7.14
N VAL A 503 -35.87 30.26 6.38
CA VAL A 503 -34.69 31.09 6.64
C VAL A 503 -34.79 31.80 8.00
N ASN A 504 -35.97 32.32 8.35
CA ASN A 504 -36.18 32.97 9.65
C ASN A 504 -36.06 31.96 10.81
N ALA A 505 -36.61 30.75 10.66
CA ALA A 505 -36.49 29.68 11.66
C ALA A 505 -35.03 29.24 11.85
N GLY A 506 -34.29 29.03 10.76
CA GLY A 506 -32.86 28.68 10.82
C GLY A 506 -32.01 29.78 11.46
N ALA A 507 -32.26 31.05 11.14
CA ALA A 507 -31.58 32.19 11.75
C ALA A 507 -31.86 32.31 13.26
N GLU A 508 -33.09 32.01 13.67
CA GLU A 508 -33.51 32.03 15.07
C GLU A 508 -32.83 30.93 15.89
N ASP A 509 -32.64 29.73 15.33
CA ASP A 509 -31.94 28.64 16.02
C ASP A 509 -30.43 28.87 16.09
N VAL A 510 -29.83 29.49 15.07
CA VAL A 510 -28.44 30.00 15.16
C VAL A 510 -28.31 31.07 16.24
N ARG A 511 -29.27 31.98 16.36
CA ARG A 511 -29.27 33.02 17.40
C ARG A 511 -29.38 32.41 18.81
N LYS A 512 -30.27 31.43 19.00
CA LYS A 512 -30.37 30.69 20.27
C LYS A 512 -29.10 29.90 20.58
N ALA A 513 -28.48 29.29 19.57
CA ALA A 513 -27.20 28.58 19.72
C ALA A 513 -26.09 29.52 20.20
N GLN A 514 -25.99 30.73 19.62
CA GLN A 514 -25.01 31.77 20.01
C GLN A 514 -25.25 32.30 21.43
N GLN A 515 -26.51 32.45 21.83
CA GLN A 515 -26.87 32.85 23.20
C GLN A 515 -26.56 31.75 24.23
N ALA A 516 -26.82 30.49 23.86
CA ALA A 516 -26.53 29.33 24.70
C ALA A 516 -25.03 29.02 24.79
N SER A 517 -24.21 29.44 23.82
CA SER A 517 -22.75 29.30 23.85
C SER A 517 -22.01 30.42 24.60
N GLY A 518 -22.73 31.29 25.34
CA GLY A 518 -22.13 32.31 26.20
C GLY A 518 -21.59 33.55 25.48
N GLY A 519 -22.02 33.82 24.25
CA GLY A 519 -21.65 35.03 23.51
C GLY A 519 -22.33 36.29 24.08
N SER A 520 -21.69 36.96 25.03
CA SER A 520 -22.06 38.32 25.41
C SER A 520 -21.75 39.29 24.25
N SER A 521 -22.81 39.85 23.66
CA SER A 521 -22.77 40.95 22.71
C SER A 521 -22.19 42.23 23.36
N GLY A 522 -21.02 42.66 22.90
CA GLY A 522 -20.57 44.05 23.06
C GLY A 522 -21.21 44.95 21.99
N PRO A 523 -21.53 46.22 22.28
CA PRO A 523 -22.33 47.07 21.39
C PRO A 523 -21.57 47.43 20.11
N GLY A 524 -22.05 46.90 18.98
CA GLY A 524 -21.61 47.32 17.65
C GLY A 524 -22.11 48.72 17.32
N GLN A 525 -21.20 49.58 16.89
CA GLN A 525 -21.49 50.90 16.34
C GLN A 525 -22.57 50.81 15.25
N GLN A 526 -23.55 51.71 15.35
CA GLN A 526 -24.53 51.97 14.30
C GLN A 526 -23.81 52.39 13.02
N THR A 527 -23.99 51.63 11.93
CA THR A 527 -23.87 52.17 10.58
C THR A 527 -25.27 52.18 9.99
N GLN A 528 -25.89 53.36 9.99
CA GLN A 528 -27.12 53.63 9.26
C GLN A 528 -26.83 53.53 7.76
N THR A 529 -27.62 52.75 7.04
CA THR A 529 -27.91 53.00 5.63
C THR A 529 -29.42 52.99 5.44
N THR A 530 -29.96 54.19 5.21
CA THR A 530 -31.37 54.46 4.89
C THR A 530 -31.72 53.88 3.50
N PRO A 531 -32.90 53.26 3.32
CA PRO A 531 -33.38 52.90 1.99
C PRO A 531 -34.05 54.11 1.32
N THR A 532 -33.56 54.50 0.14
CA THR A 532 -34.31 55.35 -0.80
C THR A 532 -35.03 54.47 -1.81
N THR A 533 -36.35 54.41 -1.69
CA THR A 533 -37.26 53.95 -2.74
C THR A 533 -37.45 55.09 -3.74
N ASN A 534 -37.31 54.82 -5.04
CA ASN A 534 -38.09 55.55 -6.05
C ASN A 534 -38.44 54.60 -7.19
N VAL A 535 -39.75 54.48 -7.38
CA VAL A 535 -40.51 53.78 -8.43
C VAL A 535 -40.57 54.70 -9.68
N PRO A 536 -40.73 54.16 -10.89
CA PRO A 536 -40.39 54.87 -12.13
C PRO A 536 -41.51 55.79 -12.64
N ALA A 537 -41.10 56.75 -13.47
CA ALA A 537 -41.85 57.28 -14.61
C ALA A 537 -40.88 57.40 -15.79
#